data_AF-A0A7I8F3U8-F1
#
_entry.id   AF-A0A7I8F3U8-F1
#
_cell.length_a   1.000
_cell.length_b   1.000
_cell.length_c   1.000
_cell.angle_alpha   90.00
_cell.angle_beta   90.00
_cell.angle_gamma   90.00
#
_symmetry.space_group_name_H-M   'P 1'
#
loop_
_entity.id
_entity.type
_entity.pdbx_description
1 polymer ?
#
loop_
_entity_poly.entity_id
_entity_poly.type
_entity_poly.pdbx_seq_one_letter_code
_entity_poly.pdbx_strand_id
1 'polypeptide(L)'
;MGLAGSKEEAEAIKRRLKAFLQETLKLELSEEKTLITHASTQPAHFLGYELTVQYRDDKRDQTDRRCINGHVSLRVPTKIIENKCALYMRKNKTHHRAELMSDDDFSIISRYQSEYRGFVQYYQLAQNVSWLWKLHWVMRSSLLKTLAHKHKRSVTKMVRTYQATKETPYGPMKCLEKIVPREGKKPLVARFGGIPLRRQPQATLLDLPVTIKRKPARNELLKRLLANTCELCTSTHQVEVHHIRKLADLKKRGQAEKPQWVRVMAARRRKTLIVCRECHQAIHAGKPTRKPLGP
;
A
#
# COMPACT_ATOMS: atom_id res chain seq x y z
N MET A 1 23.94 13.84 0.43
CA MET A 1 25.41 13.73 0.57
C MET A 1 25.71 13.51 2.04
N GLY A 2 26.61 12.58 2.36
CA GLY A 2 27.18 12.45 3.71
C GLY A 2 28.57 13.08 3.73
N LEU A 3 28.91 13.79 4.80
CA LEU A 3 30.23 14.37 5.03
C LEU A 3 30.72 13.93 6.41
N ALA A 4 31.95 13.41 6.47
CA ALA A 4 32.67 13.24 7.73
C ALA A 4 33.60 14.46 7.87
N GLY A 5 33.17 15.45 8.64
CA GLY A 5 33.83 16.76 8.71
C GLY A 5 33.08 17.74 9.60
N SER A 6 33.56 18.98 9.67
CA SER A 6 32.94 20.01 10.49
C SER A 6 31.66 20.56 9.84
N LYS A 7 30.84 21.24 10.64
CA LYS A 7 29.66 21.93 10.13
C LYS A 7 30.04 23.05 9.15
N GLU A 8 31.15 23.72 9.41
CA GLU A 8 31.67 24.82 8.58
C GLU A 8 32.07 24.33 7.18
N GLU A 9 32.70 23.16 7.10
CA GLU A 9 33.02 22.50 5.82
C GLU A 9 31.73 22.16 5.05
N ALA A 10 30.72 21.62 5.73
CA ALA A 10 29.43 21.33 5.11
C ALA A 10 28.75 22.60 4.56
N GLU A 11 28.83 23.71 5.29
CA GLU A 11 28.29 25.02 4.88
C GLU A 11 29.08 25.61 3.70
N ALA A 12 30.40 25.45 3.67
CA ALA A 12 31.25 25.86 2.55
C ALA A 12 30.89 25.07 1.27
N ILE A 13 30.72 23.76 1.38
CA ILE A 13 30.29 22.93 0.23
C ILE A 13 28.88 23.33 -0.24
N LYS A 14 27.94 23.58 0.69
CA LYS A 14 26.59 24.04 0.36
C LYS A 14 26.62 25.35 -0.45
N ARG A 15 27.47 26.32 -0.06
CA ARG A 15 27.65 27.57 -0.81
C ARG A 15 28.20 27.35 -2.22
N ARG A 16 29.23 26.50 -2.36
CA ARG A 16 29.81 26.17 -3.68
C ARG A 16 28.80 25.49 -4.60
N LEU A 17 28.02 24.54 -4.07
CA LEU A 17 26.96 23.87 -4.85
C LEU A 17 25.85 24.83 -5.26
N LYS A 18 25.46 25.76 -4.39
CA LYS A 18 24.47 26.80 -4.71
C LYS A 18 24.94 27.68 -5.87
N ALA A 19 26.19 28.18 -5.82
CA ALA A 19 26.77 28.98 -6.89
C ALA A 19 26.83 28.21 -8.22
N PHE A 20 27.32 26.97 -8.21
CA PHE A 20 27.38 26.14 -9.42
C PHE A 20 25.99 25.89 -10.05
N LEU A 21 25.00 25.57 -9.22
CA LEU A 21 23.63 25.36 -9.69
C LEU A 21 23.04 26.62 -10.32
N GLN A 22 23.26 27.79 -9.73
CA GLN A 22 22.75 29.07 -10.22
C GLN A 22 23.48 29.54 -11.47
N GLU A 23 24.81 29.52 -11.47
CA GLU A 23 25.64 30.11 -12.52
C GLU A 23 25.69 29.22 -13.77
N THR A 24 25.89 27.92 -13.59
CA THR A 24 26.10 26.96 -14.70
C THR A 24 24.80 26.31 -15.15
N LEU A 25 24.00 25.78 -14.20
CA LEU A 25 22.79 25.02 -14.52
C LEU A 25 21.52 25.87 -14.55
N LYS A 26 21.60 27.15 -14.15
CA LYS A 26 20.46 28.08 -14.04
C LYS A 26 19.30 27.52 -13.18
N LEU A 27 19.65 26.83 -12.09
CA LEU A 27 18.71 26.27 -11.12
C LEU A 27 18.89 26.91 -9.74
N GLU A 28 17.78 27.13 -9.05
CA GLU A 28 17.79 27.62 -7.67
C GLU A 28 17.78 26.49 -6.66
N LEU A 29 18.66 26.59 -5.66
CA LEU A 29 18.70 25.66 -4.54
C LEU A 29 17.62 26.02 -3.51
N SER A 30 16.72 25.09 -3.22
CA SER A 30 15.74 25.25 -2.13
C SER A 30 16.43 25.15 -0.77
N GLU A 31 16.51 26.27 -0.05
CA GLU A 31 17.16 26.34 1.25
C GLU A 31 16.41 25.51 2.31
N GLU A 32 15.08 25.55 2.28
CA GLU A 32 14.21 24.77 3.18
C GLU A 32 14.43 23.25 3.08
N LYS A 33 14.80 22.75 1.89
CA LYS A 33 15.02 21.32 1.65
C LYS A 33 16.46 20.87 1.91
N THR A 34 17.39 21.81 2.04
CA THR A 34 18.84 21.54 2.15
C THR A 34 19.37 21.81 3.55
N LEU A 35 18.70 21.20 4.53
CA LEU A 35 19.08 21.26 5.94
C LEU A 35 20.36 20.43 6.18
N ILE A 36 21.30 21.01 6.94
CA ILE A 36 22.49 20.30 7.43
C ILE A 36 22.13 19.73 8.80
N THR A 37 22.09 18.41 8.91
CA THR A 37 21.76 17.70 10.15
C THR A 37 22.96 16.91 10.65
N HIS A 38 23.19 16.88 11.96
CA HIS A 38 24.24 16.06 12.55
C HIS A 38 23.76 14.60 12.69
N ALA A 39 24.44 13.67 12.03
CA ALA A 39 23.92 12.33 11.78
C ALA A 39 23.77 11.44 13.04
N SER A 40 24.43 11.79 14.15
CA SER A 40 24.29 11.08 15.43
C SER A 40 23.12 11.59 16.29
N THR A 41 22.69 12.84 16.10
CA THR A 41 21.64 13.46 16.94
C THR A 41 20.31 13.56 16.22
N GLN A 42 20.33 13.73 14.89
CA GLN A 42 19.12 13.90 14.08
C GLN A 42 19.16 13.01 12.84
N PRO A 43 18.05 12.29 12.54
CA PRO A 43 17.96 11.51 11.32
C PRO A 43 17.88 12.42 10.09
N ALA A 44 18.55 12.04 9.01
CA ALA A 44 18.34 12.63 7.70
C ALA A 44 17.28 11.83 6.92
N HIS A 45 16.41 12.50 6.18
CA HIS A 45 15.43 11.83 5.32
C HIS A 45 15.91 11.76 3.89
N PHE A 46 16.01 10.55 3.33
CA PHE A 46 16.40 10.36 1.92
C PHE A 46 15.70 9.13 1.36
N LEU A 47 15.11 9.28 0.15
CA LEU A 47 14.39 8.22 -0.55
C LEU A 47 13.44 7.43 0.36
N GLY A 48 12.63 8.12 1.17
CA GLY A 48 11.65 7.48 2.05
C GLY A 48 12.22 6.75 3.27
N TYR A 49 13.54 6.76 3.48
CA TYR A 49 14.21 6.25 4.67
C TYR A 49 14.60 7.36 5.64
N GLU A 50 14.73 7.00 6.91
CA GLU A 50 15.52 7.74 7.90
C GLU A 50 16.93 7.17 7.93
N LEU A 51 17.94 8.02 7.76
CA LEU A 51 19.34 7.69 7.86
C LEU A 51 19.84 8.19 9.21
N THR A 52 20.33 7.27 10.03
CA THR A 52 20.93 7.57 11.34
C THR A 52 22.29 6.92 11.44
N VAL A 53 23.22 7.58 12.13
CA VAL A 53 24.47 6.94 12.56
C VAL A 53 24.24 6.33 13.94
N GLN A 54 24.60 5.06 14.08
CA GLN A 54 24.45 4.36 15.34
C GLN A 54 25.55 4.77 16.31
N TYR A 55 25.17 5.00 17.55
CA TYR A 55 26.10 5.23 18.66
C TYR A 55 25.50 4.60 19.91
N ARG A 56 26.12 3.53 20.42
CA ARG A 56 25.73 2.87 21.65
C ARG A 56 26.92 2.16 22.27
N ASP A 57 27.50 2.79 23.28
CA ASP A 57 28.73 2.34 23.93
C ASP A 57 28.57 1.01 24.69
N ASP A 58 27.36 0.72 25.16
CA ASP A 58 27.04 -0.52 25.89
C ASP A 58 26.97 -1.74 24.97
N LYS A 59 26.88 -1.53 23.65
CA LYS A 59 26.78 -2.63 22.70
C LYS A 59 28.19 -3.07 22.29
N ARG A 60 28.65 -4.11 22.97
CA ARG A 60 29.97 -4.70 22.78
C ARG A 60 29.86 -6.07 22.11
N ASP A 61 30.89 -6.42 21.34
CA ASP A 61 31.02 -7.75 20.73
C ASP A 61 31.56 -8.79 21.73
N GLN A 62 31.78 -10.02 21.26
CA GLN A 62 32.32 -11.12 22.07
C GLN A 62 33.76 -10.86 22.59
N THR A 63 34.42 -9.82 22.06
CA THR A 63 35.78 -9.39 22.44
C THR A 63 35.77 -8.10 23.27
N ASP A 64 34.61 -7.72 23.83
CA ASP A 64 34.40 -6.52 24.64
C ASP A 64 34.69 -5.19 23.92
N ARG A 65 34.64 -5.19 22.57
CA ARG A 65 34.84 -3.97 21.75
C ARG A 65 33.52 -3.36 21.34
N ARG A 66 33.44 -2.02 21.33
CA ARG A 66 32.29 -1.29 20.78
C ARG A 66 32.16 -1.62 19.29
N CYS A 67 31.02 -2.16 18.86
CA CYS A 67 30.91 -2.79 17.53
C CYS A 67 29.89 -2.12 16.59
N ILE A 68 29.18 -1.07 17.03
CA ILE A 68 28.16 -0.41 16.20
C ILE A 68 28.37 1.09 16.00
N ASN A 69 29.28 1.72 16.73
CA ASN A 69 29.48 3.16 16.67
C ASN A 69 29.97 3.58 15.28
N GLY A 70 29.39 4.64 14.72
CA GLY A 70 29.77 5.16 13.41
C GLY A 70 29.11 4.44 12.22
N HIS A 71 28.42 3.32 12.43
CA HIS A 71 27.73 2.63 11.34
C HIS A 71 26.45 3.37 10.92
N VAL A 72 26.30 3.60 9.62
CA VAL A 72 25.07 4.15 9.04
C VAL A 72 23.98 3.07 9.03
N SER A 73 22.82 3.42 9.56
CA SER A 73 21.63 2.57 9.60
C SER A 73 20.47 3.22 8.86
N LEU A 74 19.76 2.39 8.08
CA LEU A 74 18.51 2.76 7.45
C LEU A 74 17.34 2.39 8.36
N ARG A 75 16.36 3.28 8.49
CA ARG A 75 15.14 3.07 9.27
C ARG A 75 13.90 3.45 8.48
N VAL A 76 12.79 2.77 8.79
CA VAL A 76 11.45 3.14 8.34
C VAL A 76 10.94 4.27 9.22
N PRO A 77 10.59 5.44 8.65
CA PRO A 77 10.00 6.54 9.39
C PRO A 77 8.63 6.19 9.96
N THR A 78 8.37 6.52 11.23
CA THR A 78 7.09 6.24 11.91
C THR A 78 5.91 6.87 11.15
N LYS A 79 6.08 8.11 10.69
CA LYS A 79 5.06 8.87 9.95
C LYS A 79 4.63 8.15 8.67
N ILE A 80 5.54 7.45 7.99
CA ILE A 80 5.19 6.70 6.77
C ILE A 80 4.33 5.48 7.12
N ILE A 81 4.67 4.75 8.20
CA ILE A 81 3.87 3.62 8.67
C ILE A 81 2.46 4.11 9.04
N GLU A 82 2.35 5.23 9.75
CA GLU A 82 1.08 5.81 10.17
C GLU A 82 0.24 6.27 8.98
N ASN A 83 0.84 6.98 8.03
CA ASN A 83 0.17 7.38 6.80
C ASN A 83 -0.35 6.18 6.01
N LYS A 84 0.41 5.07 5.98
CA LYS A 84 -0.04 3.82 5.33
C LYS A 84 -1.17 3.15 6.10
N CYS A 85 -1.09 3.09 7.44
CA CYS A 85 -2.15 2.57 8.29
C CYS A 85 -3.46 3.36 8.12
N ALA A 86 -3.36 4.69 8.02
CA ALA A 86 -4.51 5.59 7.87
C ALA A 86 -5.39 5.23 6.65
N LEU A 87 -4.81 4.68 5.58
CA LEU A 87 -5.55 4.22 4.39
C LEU A 87 -6.54 3.08 4.68
N TYR A 88 -6.36 2.35 5.78
CA TYR A 88 -7.19 1.21 6.20
C TYR A 88 -8.00 1.53 7.46
N MET A 89 -7.99 2.78 7.89
CA MET A 89 -8.62 3.23 9.13
C MET A 89 -9.64 4.34 8.85
N ARG A 90 -10.69 4.39 9.66
CA ARG A 90 -11.64 5.51 9.73
C ARG A 90 -11.84 5.86 11.19
N LYS A 91 -11.77 7.15 11.54
CA LYS A 91 -11.88 7.63 12.93
C LYS A 91 -10.96 6.83 13.88
N ASN A 92 -9.70 6.65 13.49
CA ASN A 92 -8.68 5.87 14.22
C ASN A 92 -9.00 4.39 14.49
N LYS A 93 -10.03 3.82 13.85
CA LYS A 93 -10.37 2.38 13.95
C LYS A 93 -10.16 1.71 12.59
N THR A 94 -9.68 0.46 12.60
CA THR A 94 -9.59 -0.35 11.38
C THR A 94 -10.97 -0.48 10.74
N HIS A 95 -11.07 -0.25 9.43
CA HIS A 95 -12.35 -0.23 8.73
C HIS A 95 -12.29 -1.13 7.50
N HIS A 96 -13.44 -1.64 7.06
CA HIS A 96 -13.54 -2.40 5.81
C HIS A 96 -13.34 -1.47 4.60
N ARG A 97 -12.88 -2.03 3.48
CA ARG A 97 -12.76 -1.35 2.19
C ARG A 97 -13.98 -1.68 1.32
N ALA A 98 -15.00 -0.84 1.42
CA ALA A 98 -16.28 -1.04 0.73
C ALA A 98 -16.12 -1.14 -0.79
N GLU A 99 -15.13 -0.45 -1.36
CA GLU A 99 -14.85 -0.47 -2.79
C GLU A 99 -14.37 -1.84 -3.31
N LEU A 100 -13.96 -2.75 -2.42
CA LEU A 100 -13.51 -4.09 -2.77
C LEU A 100 -14.59 -5.16 -2.56
N MET A 101 -15.77 -4.82 -2.03
CA MET A 101 -16.80 -5.82 -1.68
C MET A 101 -17.33 -6.61 -2.89
N SER A 102 -17.40 -5.97 -4.05
CA SER A 102 -17.81 -6.62 -5.31
C SER A 102 -16.72 -7.51 -5.91
N ASP A 103 -15.47 -7.39 -5.46
CA ASP A 103 -14.35 -8.16 -6.01
C ASP A 103 -14.38 -9.59 -5.44
N ASP A 104 -13.87 -10.57 -6.18
CA ASP A 104 -13.75 -11.96 -5.72
C ASP A 104 -12.81 -12.07 -4.52
N ASP A 105 -13.06 -13.02 -3.60
CA ASP A 105 -12.27 -13.15 -2.36
C ASP A 105 -10.78 -13.33 -2.64
N PHE A 106 -10.48 -14.12 -3.67
CA PHE A 106 -9.13 -14.31 -4.18
C PHE A 106 -8.48 -12.97 -4.57
N SER A 107 -9.20 -12.13 -5.32
CA SER A 107 -8.72 -10.83 -5.77
C SER A 107 -8.52 -9.86 -4.61
N ILE A 108 -9.44 -9.85 -3.63
CA ILE A 108 -9.32 -9.04 -2.42
C ILE A 108 -8.04 -9.42 -1.65
N ILE A 109 -7.86 -10.70 -1.31
CA ILE A 109 -6.69 -11.18 -0.55
C ILE A 109 -5.39 -10.89 -1.32
N SER A 110 -5.37 -11.18 -2.63
CA SER A 110 -4.20 -10.95 -3.49
C SER A 110 -3.80 -9.48 -3.54
N ARG A 111 -4.78 -8.57 -3.57
CA ARG A 111 -4.55 -7.12 -3.57
C ARG A 111 -3.93 -6.63 -2.26
N TYR A 112 -4.47 -7.03 -1.11
CA TYR A 112 -3.88 -6.67 0.18
C TYR A 112 -2.45 -7.19 0.30
N GLN A 113 -2.18 -8.39 -0.20
CA GLN A 113 -0.84 -8.95 -0.16
C GLN A 113 0.13 -8.23 -1.07
N SER A 114 -0.26 -7.87 -2.30
CA SER A 114 0.65 -7.15 -3.19
C SER A 114 0.97 -5.76 -2.64
N GLU A 115 -0.02 -5.05 -2.10
CA GLU A 115 0.15 -3.76 -1.43
C GLU A 115 1.11 -3.89 -0.22
N TYR A 116 0.93 -4.90 0.64
CA TYR A 116 1.81 -5.15 1.79
C TYR A 116 3.22 -5.60 1.38
N ARG A 117 3.32 -6.58 0.46
CA ARG A 117 4.59 -7.12 -0.03
C ARG A 117 5.47 -6.04 -0.65
N GLY A 118 4.90 -5.18 -1.50
CA GLY A 118 5.65 -4.09 -2.13
C GLY A 118 6.24 -3.15 -1.07
N PHE A 119 5.48 -2.85 -0.02
CA PHE A 119 5.95 -2.00 1.07
C PHE A 119 7.05 -2.65 1.91
N VAL A 120 6.89 -3.93 2.28
CA VAL A 120 7.92 -4.68 3.01
C VAL A 120 9.20 -4.81 2.19
N GLN A 121 9.08 -5.11 0.90
CA GLN A 121 10.23 -5.25 0.01
C GLN A 121 10.99 -3.93 -0.11
N TYR A 122 10.28 -2.80 -0.27
CA TYR A 122 10.93 -1.50 -0.36
C TYR A 122 11.75 -1.17 0.88
N TYR A 123 11.27 -1.53 2.08
CA TYR A 123 11.89 -1.24 3.37
C TYR A 123 12.74 -2.39 3.93
N GLN A 124 13.08 -3.40 3.14
CA GLN A 124 13.75 -4.60 3.63
C GLN A 124 15.19 -4.34 4.12
N LEU A 125 15.80 -3.24 3.70
CA LEU A 125 17.12 -2.80 4.15
C LEU A 125 17.08 -2.17 5.56
N ALA A 126 15.89 -1.75 6.02
CA ALA A 126 15.72 -1.05 7.28
C ALA A 126 16.00 -1.96 8.49
N GLN A 127 16.68 -1.43 9.49
CA GLN A 127 16.93 -2.15 10.75
C GLN A 127 15.65 -2.40 11.55
N ASN A 128 14.72 -1.46 11.53
CA ASN A 128 13.42 -1.56 12.19
C ASN A 128 12.32 -2.09 11.25
N VAL A 129 12.65 -2.95 10.27
CA VAL A 129 11.64 -3.55 9.38
C VAL A 129 10.54 -4.31 10.14
N SER A 130 10.82 -4.78 11.36
CA SER A 130 9.84 -5.39 12.26
C SER A 130 8.69 -4.44 12.62
N TRP A 131 8.88 -3.12 12.58
CA TRP A 131 7.82 -2.13 12.83
C TRP A 131 6.68 -2.21 11.80
N LEU A 132 6.94 -2.78 10.62
CA LEU A 132 5.92 -3.06 9.62
C LEU A 132 4.87 -4.07 10.10
N TRP A 133 5.11 -4.75 11.23
CA TRP A 133 4.09 -5.58 11.88
C TRP A 133 2.85 -4.77 12.28
N LYS A 134 3.02 -3.50 12.67
CA LYS A 134 1.89 -2.58 12.94
C LYS A 134 1.00 -2.46 11.69
N LEU A 135 1.61 -2.21 10.53
CA LEU A 135 0.90 -2.14 9.26
C LEU A 135 0.26 -3.48 8.89
N HIS A 136 0.98 -4.59 9.05
CA HIS A 136 0.44 -5.93 8.82
C HIS A 136 -0.84 -6.17 9.62
N TRP A 137 -0.84 -5.84 10.91
CA TRP A 137 -1.99 -6.04 11.79
C TRP A 137 -3.19 -5.17 11.39
N VAL A 138 -2.95 -3.90 11.04
CA VAL A 138 -3.98 -2.97 10.54
C VAL A 138 -4.59 -3.49 9.23
N MET A 139 -3.74 -3.88 8.27
CA MET A 139 -4.18 -4.42 6.98
C MET A 139 -4.91 -5.76 7.14
N ARG A 140 -4.42 -6.66 7.99
CA ARG A 140 -5.08 -7.94 8.30
C ARG A 140 -6.49 -7.72 8.83
N SER A 141 -6.63 -6.79 9.77
CA SER A 141 -7.91 -6.46 10.39
C SER A 141 -8.89 -5.84 9.38
N SER A 142 -8.40 -4.92 8.54
CA SER A 142 -9.20 -4.30 7.47
C SER A 142 -9.64 -5.31 6.40
N LEU A 143 -8.74 -6.22 5.99
CA LEU A 143 -9.03 -7.32 5.07
C LEU A 143 -10.14 -8.22 5.61
N LEU A 144 -10.00 -8.70 6.86
CA LEU A 144 -11.00 -9.56 7.48
C LEU A 144 -12.34 -8.86 7.66
N LYS A 145 -12.35 -7.56 8.02
CA LYS A 145 -13.59 -6.76 8.07
C LYS A 145 -14.23 -6.61 6.69
N THR A 146 -13.43 -6.49 5.64
CA THR A 146 -13.91 -6.43 4.25
C THR A 146 -14.59 -7.74 3.85
N LEU A 147 -13.95 -8.88 4.12
CA LEU A 147 -14.52 -10.21 3.84
C LEU A 147 -15.77 -10.49 4.70
N ALA A 148 -15.73 -10.12 5.98
CA ALA A 148 -16.84 -10.26 6.92
C ALA A 148 -18.09 -9.50 6.44
N HIS A 149 -17.89 -8.24 6.04
CA HIS A 149 -18.98 -7.41 5.52
C HIS A 149 -19.52 -7.93 4.19
N LYS A 150 -18.64 -8.38 3.29
CA LYS A 150 -19.03 -8.99 2.00
C LYS A 150 -19.92 -10.23 2.21
N HIS A 151 -19.53 -11.13 3.11
CA HIS A 151 -20.20 -12.40 3.34
C HIS A 151 -21.31 -12.33 4.41
N LYS A 152 -21.59 -11.14 4.96
CA LYS A 152 -22.51 -10.93 6.09
C LYS A 152 -22.21 -11.89 7.26
N ARG A 153 -20.93 -12.06 7.59
CA ARG A 153 -20.43 -12.98 8.63
C ARG A 153 -19.52 -12.24 9.61
N SER A 154 -19.28 -12.82 10.79
CA SER A 154 -18.34 -12.26 11.76
C SER A 154 -16.88 -12.40 11.30
N VAL A 155 -16.02 -11.51 11.79
CA VAL A 155 -14.57 -11.54 11.55
C VAL A 155 -13.96 -12.88 11.97
N THR A 156 -14.40 -13.43 13.11
CA THR A 156 -13.93 -14.73 13.62
C THR A 156 -14.23 -15.86 12.65
N LYS A 157 -15.43 -15.87 12.03
CA LYS A 157 -15.76 -16.86 10.99
C LYS A 157 -14.83 -16.72 9.78
N MET A 158 -14.54 -15.50 9.34
CA MET A 158 -13.59 -15.27 8.23
C MET A 158 -12.18 -15.73 8.57
N VAL A 159 -11.70 -15.50 9.81
CA VAL A 159 -10.41 -16.04 10.24
C VAL A 159 -10.39 -17.56 10.11
N ARG A 160 -11.39 -18.26 10.65
CA ARG A 160 -11.46 -19.73 10.55
C ARG A 160 -11.52 -20.23 9.12
N THR A 161 -12.24 -19.53 8.24
CA THR A 161 -12.38 -19.92 6.83
C THR A 161 -11.10 -19.78 6.02
N TYR A 162 -10.32 -18.71 6.23
CA TYR A 162 -9.13 -18.43 5.42
C TYR A 162 -7.82 -18.68 6.15
N GLN A 163 -7.80 -19.07 7.42
CA GLN A 163 -6.57 -19.32 8.15
C GLN A 163 -5.78 -20.44 7.47
N ALA A 164 -4.50 -20.18 7.24
CA ALA A 164 -3.55 -21.16 6.72
C ALA A 164 -2.18 -20.94 7.36
N THR A 165 -1.31 -21.93 7.19
CA THR A 165 0.10 -21.85 7.57
C THR A 165 0.93 -21.96 6.31
N LYS A 166 1.92 -21.08 6.18
CA LYS A 166 2.87 -21.10 5.08
C LYS A 166 4.25 -21.41 5.63
N GLU A 167 4.91 -22.41 5.04
CA GLU A 167 6.33 -22.66 5.29
C GLU A 167 7.20 -21.55 4.72
N THR A 168 8.13 -21.08 5.55
CA THR A 168 9.17 -20.12 5.15
C THR A 168 10.54 -20.69 5.52
N PRO A 169 11.64 -20.18 4.93
CA PRO A 169 12.99 -20.61 5.32
C PRO A 169 13.32 -20.43 6.81
N TYR A 170 12.48 -19.71 7.56
CA TYR A 170 12.64 -19.43 8.99
C TYR A 170 11.55 -20.09 9.85
N GLY A 171 10.82 -21.06 9.29
CA GLY A 171 9.76 -21.81 9.96
C GLY A 171 8.34 -21.42 9.53
N PRO A 172 7.33 -22.08 10.12
CA PRO A 172 5.93 -21.91 9.77
C PRO A 172 5.39 -20.54 10.20
N MET A 173 4.69 -19.85 9.29
CA MET A 173 4.04 -18.58 9.58
C MET A 173 2.53 -18.64 9.31
N LYS A 174 1.72 -18.16 10.25
CA LYS A 174 0.27 -18.02 10.07
C LYS A 174 -0.03 -16.95 9.03
N CYS A 175 -0.92 -17.25 8.09
CA CYS A 175 -1.39 -16.35 7.05
C CYS A 175 -2.91 -16.51 6.82
N LEU A 176 -3.46 -15.70 5.92
CA LEU A 176 -4.78 -15.94 5.33
C LEU A 176 -4.59 -16.41 3.90
N GLU A 177 -5.36 -17.40 3.46
CA GLU A 177 -5.22 -18.03 2.15
C GLU A 177 -6.57 -18.33 1.51
N LYS A 178 -6.64 -18.12 0.20
CA LYS A 178 -7.72 -18.61 -0.66
C LYS A 178 -7.13 -19.34 -1.85
N ILE A 179 -7.49 -20.62 -1.96
CA ILE A 179 -7.15 -21.49 -3.09
C ILE A 179 -8.36 -21.54 -4.04
N VAL A 180 -8.10 -21.40 -5.34
CA VAL A 180 -9.09 -21.59 -6.41
C VAL A 180 -8.59 -22.73 -7.31
N PRO A 181 -9.29 -23.89 -7.32
CA PRO A 181 -8.89 -25.02 -8.15
C PRO A 181 -9.05 -24.69 -9.63
N ARG A 182 -8.26 -25.36 -10.47
CA ARG A 182 -8.30 -25.24 -11.93
C ARG A 182 -8.14 -26.62 -12.54
N GLU A 183 -9.03 -26.98 -13.45
CA GLU A 183 -8.93 -28.23 -14.20
C GLU A 183 -7.63 -28.23 -15.03
N GLY A 184 -6.85 -29.31 -14.89
CA GLY A 184 -5.60 -29.52 -15.61
C GLY A 184 -4.47 -28.50 -15.33
N LYS A 185 -4.60 -27.62 -14.33
CA LYS A 185 -3.61 -26.56 -14.04
C LYS A 185 -3.35 -26.42 -12.55
N LYS A 186 -2.17 -25.90 -12.20
CA LYS A 186 -1.86 -25.54 -10.81
C LYS A 186 -2.93 -24.58 -10.26
N PRO A 187 -3.46 -24.82 -9.05
CA PRO A 187 -4.48 -23.98 -8.46
C PRO A 187 -3.96 -22.56 -8.26
N LEU A 188 -4.86 -21.58 -8.32
CA LEU A 188 -4.50 -20.22 -7.94
C LEU A 188 -4.50 -20.10 -6.43
N VAL A 189 -3.43 -19.53 -5.88
CA VAL A 189 -3.31 -19.30 -4.44
C VAL A 189 -3.11 -17.81 -4.17
N ALA A 190 -4.03 -17.21 -3.43
CA ALA A 190 -3.91 -15.86 -2.88
C ALA A 190 -3.63 -15.97 -1.39
N ARG A 191 -2.54 -15.35 -0.92
CA ARG A 191 -2.13 -15.37 0.50
C ARG A 191 -1.96 -13.96 0.99
N PHE A 192 -2.43 -13.64 2.19
CA PHE A 192 -2.08 -12.42 2.92
C PHE A 192 -1.26 -12.76 4.17
N GLY A 193 -0.10 -12.13 4.31
CA GLY A 193 0.90 -12.46 5.34
C GLY A 193 1.96 -13.45 4.84
N GLY A 194 2.58 -14.19 5.76
CA GLY A 194 3.63 -15.17 5.43
C GLY A 194 4.86 -14.55 4.75
N ILE A 195 5.17 -13.30 5.10
CA ILE A 195 6.38 -12.58 4.70
C ILE A 195 7.19 -12.35 5.97
N PRO A 196 8.42 -12.90 6.08
CA PRO A 196 9.26 -12.67 7.23
C PRO A 196 9.74 -11.21 7.25
N LEU A 197 9.47 -10.50 8.35
CA LEU A 197 9.95 -9.13 8.58
C LEU A 197 11.38 -9.17 9.13
N ARG A 198 12.31 -9.59 8.27
CA ARG A 198 13.74 -9.67 8.59
C ARG A 198 14.52 -8.76 7.65
N ARG A 199 15.49 -8.04 8.21
CA ARG A 199 16.39 -7.18 7.44
C ARG A 199 17.22 -8.06 6.50
N GLN A 200 17.31 -7.65 5.25
CA GLN A 200 18.18 -8.29 4.25
C GLN A 200 19.12 -7.23 3.68
N PRO A 201 20.35 -7.08 4.20
CA PRO A 201 21.25 -6.00 3.82
C PRO A 201 21.65 -6.01 2.34
N GLN A 202 21.68 -7.19 1.71
CA GLN A 202 21.98 -7.41 0.30
C GLN A 202 20.72 -7.60 -0.55
N ALA A 203 19.55 -7.16 -0.07
CA ALA A 203 18.33 -7.26 -0.84
C ALA A 203 18.41 -6.39 -2.09
N THR A 204 18.32 -7.02 -3.26
CA THR A 204 18.03 -6.31 -4.50
C THR A 204 16.61 -5.76 -4.41
N LEU A 205 16.50 -4.44 -4.26
CA LEU A 205 15.22 -3.76 -4.39
C LEU A 205 14.75 -3.93 -5.83
N LEU A 206 13.79 -4.82 -6.04
CA LEU A 206 13.10 -4.89 -7.31
C LEU A 206 12.23 -3.63 -7.38
N ASP A 207 12.68 -2.63 -8.13
CA ASP A 207 11.92 -1.41 -8.42
C ASP A 207 10.81 -1.73 -9.46
N LEU A 208 10.04 -2.75 -9.14
CA LEU A 208 8.82 -3.10 -9.84
C LEU A 208 7.76 -2.14 -9.30
N PRO A 209 7.15 -1.29 -10.14
CA PRO A 209 6.08 -0.44 -9.68
C PRO A 209 5.05 -1.31 -8.95
N VAL A 210 4.66 -0.95 -7.72
CA VAL A 210 3.71 -1.71 -6.88
C VAL A 210 2.40 -2.00 -7.64
N THR A 211 2.10 -1.22 -8.68
CA THR A 211 1.31 -1.63 -9.84
C THR A 211 2.03 -2.71 -10.64
N ILE A 212 2.31 -3.87 -10.03
CA ILE A 212 2.46 -5.08 -10.82
C ILE A 212 1.12 -5.16 -11.52
N LYS A 213 1.17 -5.01 -12.85
CA LYS A 213 0.13 -5.30 -13.83
C LYS A 213 -0.26 -6.78 -13.72
N ARG A 214 -0.61 -7.28 -12.54
CA ARG A 214 -1.51 -8.41 -12.42
C ARG A 214 -2.81 -7.85 -12.95
N LYS A 215 -3.01 -8.06 -14.25
CA LYS A 215 -4.32 -7.97 -14.87
C LYS A 215 -5.26 -8.54 -13.82
N PRO A 216 -6.29 -7.79 -13.36
CA PRO A 216 -7.34 -8.40 -12.55
C PRO A 216 -7.66 -9.73 -13.22
N ALA A 217 -7.69 -10.82 -12.45
CA ALA A 217 -7.83 -12.17 -13.01
C ALA A 217 -8.79 -12.07 -14.20
N ARG A 218 -8.41 -12.50 -15.41
CA ARG A 218 -9.13 -12.16 -16.67
C ARG A 218 -10.67 -12.26 -16.56
N ASN A 219 -11.13 -13.10 -15.64
CA ASN A 219 -12.52 -13.40 -15.35
C ASN A 219 -13.16 -12.54 -14.25
N GLU A 220 -12.51 -11.53 -13.68
CA GLU A 220 -13.07 -10.79 -12.55
C GLU A 220 -14.23 -9.89 -12.99
N LEU A 221 -14.12 -9.26 -14.17
CA LEU A 221 -15.26 -8.57 -14.78
C LEU A 221 -16.41 -9.54 -15.03
N LEU A 222 -16.10 -10.73 -15.56
CA LEU A 222 -17.09 -11.77 -15.85
C LEU A 222 -17.76 -12.28 -14.57
N LYS A 223 -16.99 -12.56 -13.50
CA LYS A 223 -17.52 -12.94 -12.18
C LYS A 223 -18.42 -11.87 -11.59
N ARG A 224 -18.02 -10.60 -11.68
CA ARG A 224 -18.84 -9.47 -11.22
C ARG A 224 -20.13 -9.35 -12.04
N LEU A 225 -20.08 -9.58 -13.35
CA LEU A 225 -21.25 -9.53 -14.22
C LEU A 225 -22.21 -10.69 -13.93
N LEU A 226 -21.67 -11.90 -13.77
CA LEU A 226 -22.44 -13.09 -13.38
C LEU A 226 -23.05 -12.98 -11.98
N ALA A 227 -22.50 -12.14 -11.10
CA ALA A 227 -23.13 -11.84 -9.82
C ALA A 227 -24.46 -11.06 -9.97
N ASN A 228 -24.75 -10.56 -11.18
CA ASN A 228 -25.99 -9.88 -11.56
C ASN A 228 -26.47 -8.84 -10.53
N THR A 229 -25.53 -8.06 -9.97
CA THR A 229 -25.80 -7.11 -8.90
C THR A 229 -25.14 -5.77 -9.21
N CYS A 230 -25.91 -4.69 -9.16
CA CYS A 230 -25.42 -3.33 -9.34
C CYS A 230 -24.44 -2.93 -8.23
N GLU A 231 -23.25 -2.47 -8.59
CA GLU A 231 -22.20 -2.09 -7.65
C GLU A 231 -22.42 -0.72 -6.99
N LEU A 232 -23.47 0.00 -7.41
CA LEU A 232 -23.87 1.29 -6.82
C LEU A 232 -25.05 1.15 -5.88
N CYS A 233 -26.13 0.49 -6.33
CA CYS A 233 -27.40 0.43 -5.60
C CYS A 233 -27.85 -1.00 -5.22
N THR A 234 -27.05 -2.03 -5.52
CA THR A 234 -27.35 -3.45 -5.24
C THR A 234 -28.57 -4.05 -5.96
N SER A 235 -29.25 -3.30 -6.84
CA SER A 235 -30.32 -3.84 -7.70
C SER A 235 -29.80 -4.93 -8.64
N THR A 236 -30.61 -5.96 -8.87
CA THR A 236 -30.35 -7.07 -9.78
C THR A 236 -31.07 -6.93 -11.13
N HIS A 237 -31.77 -5.82 -11.34
CA HIS A 237 -32.60 -5.60 -12.52
C HIS A 237 -31.78 -5.05 -13.69
N GLN A 238 -31.76 -5.77 -14.82
CA GLN A 238 -31.13 -5.38 -16.10
C GLN A 238 -29.74 -4.78 -15.91
N VAL A 239 -28.79 -5.63 -15.49
CA VAL A 239 -27.43 -5.22 -15.15
C VAL A 239 -26.55 -5.16 -16.40
N GLU A 240 -25.84 -4.03 -16.57
CA GLU A 240 -25.01 -3.70 -17.72
C GLU A 240 -23.60 -3.26 -17.27
N VAL A 241 -22.64 -3.33 -18.20
CA VAL A 241 -21.26 -2.87 -17.96
C VAL A 241 -21.10 -1.43 -18.43
N HIS A 242 -21.00 -0.50 -17.49
CA HIS A 242 -20.54 0.84 -17.76
C HIS A 242 -19.01 0.86 -17.90
N HIS A 243 -18.48 1.43 -18.98
CA HIS A 243 -17.05 1.49 -19.26
C HIS A 243 -16.59 2.91 -19.61
N ILE A 244 -15.36 3.24 -19.23
CA ILE A 244 -14.71 4.52 -19.57
C ILE A 244 -13.40 4.27 -20.32
N ARG A 245 -12.99 5.23 -21.16
CA ARG A 245 -11.76 5.11 -21.97
C ARG A 245 -10.50 5.18 -21.10
N LYS A 246 -10.37 6.18 -20.23
CA LYS A 246 -9.21 6.36 -19.34
C LYS A 246 -9.64 6.72 -17.92
N LEU A 247 -8.90 6.24 -16.92
CA LEU A 247 -9.13 6.63 -15.51
C LEU A 247 -8.89 8.12 -15.27
N ALA A 248 -8.08 8.76 -16.10
CA ALA A 248 -7.84 10.20 -16.04
C ALA A 248 -9.12 11.01 -16.31
N ASP A 249 -10.05 10.45 -17.10
CA ASP A 249 -11.31 11.12 -17.47
C ASP A 249 -12.24 11.30 -16.25
N LEU A 250 -11.99 10.57 -15.16
CA LEU A 250 -12.68 10.73 -13.87
C LEU A 250 -12.24 11.99 -13.10
N LYS A 251 -11.15 12.65 -13.49
CA LYS A 251 -10.64 13.87 -12.87
C LYS A 251 -11.07 15.11 -13.67
N LYS A 252 -12.37 15.44 -13.66
CA LYS A 252 -12.82 16.75 -14.17
C LYS A 252 -12.45 17.85 -13.17
N ARG A 253 -11.76 18.90 -13.64
CA ARG A 253 -11.47 20.12 -12.84
C ARG A 253 -12.80 20.88 -12.66
N GLY A 254 -13.08 21.35 -11.45
CA GLY A 254 -14.20 22.27 -11.19
C GLY A 254 -15.49 21.70 -10.60
N GLN A 255 -15.62 20.39 -10.35
CA GLN A 255 -16.77 19.85 -9.60
C GLN A 255 -16.50 19.82 -8.09
N ALA A 256 -17.29 20.56 -7.31
CA ALA A 256 -17.21 20.61 -5.84
C ALA A 256 -17.49 19.26 -5.18
N GLU A 257 -18.43 18.47 -5.74
CA GLU A 257 -18.72 17.12 -5.27
C GLU A 257 -18.66 16.10 -6.42
N LYS A 258 -17.85 15.05 -6.24
CA LYS A 258 -17.70 13.99 -7.25
C LYS A 258 -18.88 13.01 -7.15
N PRO A 259 -19.55 12.68 -8.28
CA PRO A 259 -20.60 11.67 -8.30
C PRO A 259 -20.15 10.34 -7.69
N GLN A 260 -21.09 9.60 -7.10
CA GLN A 260 -20.79 8.33 -6.42
C GLN A 260 -20.07 7.34 -7.33
N TRP A 261 -20.50 7.20 -8.59
CA TRP A 261 -19.88 6.30 -9.56
C TRP A 261 -18.41 6.66 -9.86
N VAL A 262 -18.10 7.97 -9.95
CA VAL A 262 -16.73 8.48 -10.12
C VAL A 262 -15.87 8.10 -8.92
N ARG A 263 -16.41 8.26 -7.70
CA ARG A 263 -15.71 7.91 -6.46
C ARG A 263 -15.41 6.42 -6.40
N VAL A 264 -16.38 5.56 -6.74
CA VAL A 264 -16.22 4.10 -6.75
C VAL A 264 -15.18 3.67 -7.78
N MET A 265 -15.26 4.16 -9.03
CA MET A 265 -14.29 3.80 -10.08
C MET A 265 -12.88 4.31 -9.75
N ALA A 266 -12.76 5.53 -9.21
CA ALA A 266 -11.47 6.09 -8.79
C ALA A 266 -10.83 5.30 -7.64
N ALA A 267 -11.62 4.92 -6.62
CA ALA A 267 -11.14 4.11 -5.50
C ALA A 267 -10.69 2.71 -5.96
N ARG A 268 -11.46 2.08 -6.86
CA ARG A 268 -11.13 0.76 -7.40
C ARG A 268 -10.00 0.79 -8.41
N ARG A 269 -9.75 1.95 -9.04
CA ARG A 269 -8.83 2.13 -10.18
C ARG A 269 -9.16 1.18 -11.34
N ARG A 270 -10.45 1.03 -11.66
CA ARG A 270 -10.95 0.19 -12.75
C ARG A 270 -11.72 1.02 -13.77
N LYS A 271 -11.59 0.67 -15.05
CA LYS A 271 -12.31 1.31 -16.17
C LYS A 271 -13.72 0.78 -16.38
N THR A 272 -14.14 -0.23 -15.62
CA THR A 272 -15.44 -0.89 -15.74
C THR A 272 -16.19 -0.89 -14.41
N LEU A 273 -17.48 -0.59 -14.47
CA LEU A 273 -18.42 -0.58 -13.37
C LEU A 273 -19.68 -1.34 -13.79
N ILE A 274 -20.20 -2.18 -12.90
CA ILE A 274 -21.39 -2.98 -13.20
C ILE A 274 -22.59 -2.32 -12.53
N VAL A 275 -23.58 -1.94 -13.33
CA VAL A 275 -24.70 -1.09 -12.89
C VAL A 275 -26.03 -1.57 -13.48
N CYS A 276 -27.13 -1.37 -12.76
CA CYS A 276 -28.46 -1.56 -13.35
C CYS A 276 -28.74 -0.49 -14.43
N ARG A 277 -29.68 -0.77 -15.33
CA ARG A 277 -30.09 0.14 -16.41
C ARG A 277 -30.40 1.57 -15.93
N GLU A 278 -31.10 1.73 -14.81
CA GLU A 278 -31.41 3.05 -14.24
C GLU A 278 -30.15 3.83 -13.84
N CYS A 279 -29.22 3.16 -13.15
CA CYS A 279 -27.94 3.78 -12.79
C CYS A 279 -27.09 4.06 -14.02
N HIS A 280 -27.15 3.20 -15.04
CA HIS A 280 -26.43 3.42 -16.29
C HIS A 280 -26.94 4.67 -17.02
N GLN A 281 -28.27 4.82 -17.14
CA GLN A 281 -28.91 6.00 -17.70
C GLN A 281 -28.59 7.26 -16.89
N ALA A 282 -28.63 7.18 -15.55
CA ALA A 282 -28.27 8.30 -14.68
C ALA A 282 -26.82 8.76 -14.88
N ILE A 283 -25.88 7.83 -15.07
CA ILE A 283 -24.47 8.15 -15.34
C ILE A 283 -24.34 8.91 -16.68
N HIS A 284 -24.98 8.43 -17.74
CA HIS A 284 -24.95 9.11 -19.05
C HIS A 284 -25.64 10.48 -19.03
N ALA A 285 -26.74 10.60 -18.28
CA ALA A 285 -27.49 11.85 -18.12
C ALA A 285 -26.84 12.84 -17.13
N GLY A 286 -25.74 12.48 -16.46
CA GLY A 286 -25.13 13.31 -15.42
C GLY A 286 -25.98 13.48 -14.16
N LYS A 287 -26.98 12.61 -13.94
CA LYS A 287 -27.90 12.64 -12.81
C LYS A 287 -27.34 11.87 -11.61
N PRO A 288 -27.81 12.15 -10.37
CA PRO A 288 -27.44 11.37 -9.21
C PRO A 288 -27.89 9.91 -9.35
N THR A 289 -26.96 8.98 -9.13
CA THR A 289 -27.24 7.54 -9.14
C THR A 289 -27.98 7.11 -7.88
N ARG A 290 -28.83 6.06 -7.96
CA ARG A 290 -29.45 5.48 -6.78
C ARG A 290 -28.39 5.07 -5.76
N LYS A 291 -28.62 5.44 -4.50
CA LYS A 291 -27.82 4.97 -3.37
C LYS A 291 -28.27 3.54 -3.03
N PRO A 292 -27.38 2.69 -2.49
CA PRO A 292 -27.84 1.43 -1.92
C PRO A 292 -28.83 1.76 -0.81
N LEU A 293 -29.96 1.04 -0.77
CA LEU A 293 -30.80 1.00 0.41
C LEU A 293 -29.87 0.59 1.56
N GLY A 294 -29.65 1.50 2.50
CA GLY A 294 -28.81 1.22 3.66
C GLY A 294 -29.38 0.03 4.44
N PRO A 295 -28.58 -0.61 5.32
CA PRO A 295 -29.19 -1.22 6.49
C PRO A 295 -29.95 -0.17 7.29
#